data_AF-A0A7W5B1D4-F1
#
_entry.id   AF-A0A7W5B1D4-F1
#
_cell.length_a   1.000
_cell.length_b   1.000
_cell.length_c   1.000
_cell.angle_alpha   90.00
_cell.angle_beta   90.00
_cell.angle_gamma   90.00
#
_symmetry.space_group_name_H-M   'P 1'
#
loop_
_entity.id
_entity.type
_entity.pdbx_description
1 polymer ?
#
loop_
_entity_poly.entity_id
_entity_poly.type
_entity_poly.pdbx_seq_one_letter_code
_entity_poly.pdbx_strand_id
1 'polypeptide(L)'
;MKRHIGKIVVVVTVLVVIVPTLLYVEFFYGIVQKFRFEQRAERYLAATYEEDMKITKVRYTWDSMVHPLFAVASPKSDPDLSFTLFPDEERESGVSDDYATTLWKTQAIGEGRRLLQSVQPEYARDAAIDFSCCDVSNYDVASIRGKVPHFGTTGLPFDLVIQLSRPIGEGDLNAMYQSVTALRKSDSLELERLTFLYRMSEYGASVYFEIPGGEMNAIASAEDLEKYNASRLPAQDIAERIGASLQWDERQSEATFSRKGTTLVVRSWGNEAILNGQSLHDPIGAYIGDYMKLYVPVRLIERAFGQEVALW
;
A
#
# COMPACT_ATOMS: atom_id res chain seq x y z
N MET A 1 69.53 -1.09 7.61
CA MET A 1 68.81 -1.49 6.37
C MET A 1 68.16 -2.88 6.38
N LYS A 2 68.41 -3.80 7.33
CA LYS A 2 67.80 -5.16 7.29
C LYS A 2 66.39 -5.29 7.89
N ARG A 3 65.87 -4.28 8.60
CA ARG A 3 64.61 -4.37 9.37
C ARG A 3 63.33 -4.10 8.54
N HIS A 4 63.46 -3.56 7.33
CA HIS A 4 62.31 -3.24 6.45
C HIS A 4 62.02 -4.31 5.38
N ILE A 5 62.98 -5.18 5.06
CA ILE A 5 62.83 -6.21 4.03
C ILE A 5 61.83 -7.29 4.47
N GLY A 6 61.86 -7.70 5.74
CA GLY A 6 60.88 -8.66 6.28
C GLY A 6 59.44 -8.16 6.29
N LYS A 7 59.22 -6.85 6.51
CA LYS A 7 57.87 -6.25 6.43
C LYS A 7 57.36 -6.16 5.00
N ILE A 8 58.23 -5.88 4.03
CA ILE A 8 57.87 -5.82 2.60
C ILE A 8 57.52 -7.22 2.08
N VAL A 9 58.28 -8.26 2.45
CA VAL A 9 57.99 -9.64 2.01
C VAL A 9 56.67 -10.17 2.59
N VAL A 10 56.35 -9.86 3.86
CA VAL A 10 55.06 -10.25 4.46
C VAL A 10 53.89 -9.50 3.82
N VAL A 11 54.01 -8.19 3.58
CA VAL A 11 52.97 -7.40 2.91
C VAL A 11 52.72 -7.87 1.47
N VAL A 12 53.78 -8.20 0.72
CA VAL A 12 53.66 -8.75 -0.65
C VAL A 12 53.04 -10.15 -0.64
N THR A 13 53.36 -11.00 0.33
CA THR A 13 52.76 -12.34 0.43
C THR A 13 51.27 -12.28 0.79
N VAL A 14 50.88 -11.38 1.68
CA VAL A 14 49.46 -11.13 2.01
C VAL A 14 48.70 -10.58 0.79
N LEU A 15 49.27 -9.63 0.05
CA LEU A 15 48.64 -9.03 -1.13
C LEU A 15 48.57 -9.95 -2.36
N VAL A 16 49.58 -10.80 -2.58
CA VAL A 16 49.70 -11.61 -3.81
C VAL A 16 49.12 -13.01 -3.63
N VAL A 17 49.08 -13.55 -2.41
CA VAL A 17 48.57 -14.90 -2.16
C VAL A 17 47.23 -14.84 -1.43
N ILE A 18 47.16 -14.17 -0.29
CA ILE A 18 45.96 -14.23 0.56
C ILE A 18 44.77 -13.50 -0.10
N VAL A 19 44.98 -12.30 -0.65
CA VAL A 19 43.89 -11.53 -1.29
C VAL A 19 43.32 -12.26 -2.52
N PRO A 20 44.11 -12.79 -3.48
CA PRO A 20 43.55 -13.56 -4.60
C PRO A 20 42.89 -14.86 -4.16
N THR A 21 43.38 -15.53 -3.11
CA THR A 21 42.76 -16.76 -2.60
C THR A 21 41.43 -16.45 -1.92
N LEU A 22 41.33 -15.36 -1.15
CA LEU A 22 40.08 -14.90 -0.55
C LEU A 22 39.07 -14.49 -1.63
N LEU A 23 39.49 -13.72 -2.63
CA LEU A 23 38.64 -13.35 -3.76
C LEU A 23 38.21 -14.58 -4.58
N TYR A 24 39.09 -15.56 -4.76
CA TYR A 24 38.75 -16.82 -5.43
C TYR A 24 37.74 -17.62 -4.60
N VAL A 25 37.93 -17.74 -3.29
CA VAL A 25 37.00 -18.45 -2.40
C VAL A 25 35.64 -17.74 -2.37
N GLU A 26 35.59 -16.42 -2.25
CA GLU A 26 34.34 -15.63 -2.29
C GLU A 26 33.62 -15.78 -3.64
N PHE A 27 34.37 -15.72 -4.76
CA PHE A 27 33.82 -15.89 -6.09
C PHE A 27 33.25 -17.30 -6.32
N PHE A 28 33.99 -18.35 -5.96
CA PHE A 28 33.53 -19.73 -6.11
C PHE A 28 32.39 -20.07 -5.14
N TYR A 29 32.46 -19.56 -3.91
CA TYR A 29 31.39 -19.73 -2.93
C TYR A 29 30.09 -19.07 -3.42
N GLY A 30 30.18 -17.86 -3.99
CA GLY A 30 29.04 -17.19 -4.63
C GLY A 30 28.45 -18.00 -5.78
N ILE A 31 29.27 -18.53 -6.70
CA ILE A 31 28.79 -19.40 -7.79
C ILE A 31 28.07 -20.66 -7.27
N VAL A 32 28.63 -21.30 -6.24
CA VAL A 32 28.03 -22.51 -5.65
C VAL A 32 26.70 -22.20 -4.98
N GLN A 33 26.60 -21.08 -4.24
CA GLN A 33 25.35 -20.65 -3.62
C GLN A 33 24.28 -20.32 -4.66
N LYS A 34 24.67 -19.67 -5.77
CA LYS A 34 23.78 -19.40 -6.90
C LYS A 34 23.18 -20.66 -7.46
N PHE A 35 24.03 -21.61 -7.84
CA PHE A 35 23.58 -22.89 -8.38
C PHE A 35 22.71 -23.69 -7.41
N ARG A 36 23.04 -23.67 -6.11
CA ARG A 36 22.21 -24.33 -5.08
C ARG A 36 20.83 -23.73 -4.98
N PHE A 37 20.72 -22.40 -4.98
CA PHE A 37 19.41 -21.74 -4.92
C PHE A 37 18.60 -21.99 -6.18
N GLU A 38 19.20 -21.90 -7.37
CA GLU A 38 18.55 -22.23 -8.64
C GLU A 38 17.97 -23.65 -8.62
N GLN A 39 18.77 -24.66 -8.24
CA GLN A 39 18.31 -26.04 -8.16
C GLN A 39 17.23 -26.26 -7.09
N ARG A 40 17.31 -25.57 -5.94
CA ARG A 40 16.28 -25.65 -4.89
C ARG A 40 14.98 -25.05 -5.39
N ALA A 41 15.03 -23.88 -6.02
CA ALA A 41 13.87 -23.22 -6.59
C ALA A 41 13.21 -24.09 -7.67
N GLU A 42 13.97 -24.66 -8.60
CA GLU A 42 13.43 -25.56 -9.64
C GLU A 42 12.75 -26.80 -9.04
N ARG A 43 13.41 -27.46 -8.08
CA ARG A 43 12.85 -28.64 -7.40
C ARG A 43 11.61 -28.29 -6.59
N TYR A 44 11.63 -27.17 -5.87
CA TYR A 44 10.50 -26.67 -5.11
C TYR A 44 9.31 -26.42 -6.04
N LEU A 45 9.49 -25.66 -7.11
CA LEU A 45 8.43 -25.37 -8.08
C LEU A 45 7.82 -26.65 -8.69
N ALA A 46 8.67 -27.62 -9.05
CA ALA A 46 8.22 -28.90 -9.61
C ALA A 46 7.48 -29.80 -8.58
N ALA A 47 7.80 -29.69 -7.30
CA ALA A 47 7.18 -30.46 -6.23
C ALA A 47 5.90 -29.80 -5.67
N THR A 48 5.84 -28.47 -5.70
CA THR A 48 4.74 -27.69 -5.14
C THR A 48 3.59 -27.54 -6.12
N TYR A 49 3.88 -27.38 -7.42
CA TYR A 49 2.88 -27.05 -8.44
C TYR A 49 2.69 -28.17 -9.47
N GLU A 50 1.44 -28.42 -9.87
CA GLU A 50 1.07 -29.43 -10.88
C GLU A 50 1.45 -29.02 -12.31
N GLU A 51 1.40 -29.97 -13.26
CA GLU A 51 1.79 -29.74 -14.67
C GLU A 51 1.03 -28.58 -15.35
N ASP A 52 -0.24 -28.35 -14.97
CA ASP A 52 -1.07 -27.26 -15.49
C ASP A 52 -0.52 -25.87 -15.11
N MET A 53 0.32 -25.80 -14.07
CA MET A 53 0.99 -24.60 -13.58
C MET A 53 2.51 -24.65 -13.86
N LYS A 54 2.90 -25.21 -15.01
CA LYS A 54 4.30 -25.26 -15.45
C LYS A 54 4.95 -23.87 -15.43
N ILE A 55 5.98 -23.67 -14.63
CA ILE A 55 6.75 -22.42 -14.62
C ILE A 55 7.64 -22.36 -15.88
N THR A 56 7.56 -21.26 -16.63
CA THR A 56 8.28 -21.13 -17.92
C THR A 56 9.42 -20.13 -17.90
N LYS A 57 9.45 -19.26 -16.89
CA LYS A 57 10.43 -18.19 -16.80
C LYS A 57 10.77 -17.98 -15.34
N VAL A 58 12.06 -18.04 -15.03
CA VAL A 58 12.59 -17.69 -13.72
C VAL A 58 13.69 -16.64 -13.90
N ARG A 59 13.62 -15.54 -13.15
CA ARG A 59 14.64 -14.48 -13.14
C ARG A 59 15.21 -14.36 -11.72
N TYR A 60 16.51 -14.53 -11.58
CA TYR A 60 17.18 -14.51 -10.28
C TYR A 60 17.84 -13.15 -10.00
N THR A 61 17.64 -12.65 -8.78
CA THR A 61 18.25 -11.43 -8.26
C THR A 61 19.22 -11.79 -7.13
N TRP A 62 20.38 -11.14 -7.09
CA TRP A 62 21.48 -11.46 -6.19
C TRP A 62 21.99 -10.20 -5.48
N ASP A 63 22.31 -10.29 -4.20
CA ASP A 63 23.12 -9.28 -3.50
C ASP A 63 24.59 -9.61 -3.71
N SER A 64 25.36 -8.59 -4.10
CA SER A 64 26.83 -8.55 -4.14
C SER A 64 27.52 -9.94 -4.13
N MET A 65 27.51 -10.57 -5.31
CA MET A 65 28.16 -11.85 -5.64
C MET A 65 27.80 -13.12 -4.84
N VAL A 66 27.23 -13.05 -3.63
CA VAL A 66 27.24 -14.20 -2.69
C VAL A 66 25.86 -14.69 -2.24
N HIS A 67 24.82 -13.85 -2.17
CA HIS A 67 23.53 -14.25 -1.60
C HIS A 67 22.37 -14.10 -2.62
N PRO A 68 21.55 -15.15 -2.84
CA PRO A 68 20.27 -14.98 -3.52
C PRO A 68 19.39 -14.02 -2.74
N LEU A 69 18.83 -13.03 -3.43
CA LEU A 69 17.80 -12.17 -2.85
C LEU A 69 16.42 -12.79 -3.08
N PHE A 70 16.11 -13.10 -4.33
CA PHE A 70 14.87 -13.74 -4.72
C PHE A 70 14.94 -14.25 -6.16
N ALA A 71 13.96 -15.08 -6.55
CA ALA A 71 13.69 -15.39 -7.94
C ALA A 71 12.24 -15.01 -8.31
N VAL A 72 12.00 -14.54 -9.53
CA VAL A 72 10.65 -14.26 -10.03
C VAL A 72 10.25 -15.35 -11.00
N ALA A 73 9.15 -16.04 -10.74
CA ALA A 73 8.59 -17.11 -11.54
C ALA A 73 7.29 -16.68 -12.22
N SER A 74 7.04 -17.20 -13.43
CA SER A 74 5.77 -16.99 -14.16
C SER A 74 5.20 -18.33 -14.65
N PRO A 75 3.92 -18.64 -14.35
CA PRO A 75 3.27 -19.85 -14.83
C PRO A 75 2.99 -19.77 -16.33
N LYS A 76 2.97 -20.92 -17.00
CA LYS A 76 2.70 -21.02 -18.44
C LYS A 76 1.28 -20.61 -18.80
N SER A 77 0.33 -20.92 -17.91
CA SER A 77 -1.10 -20.64 -18.08
C SER A 77 -1.40 -19.14 -18.03
N ASP A 78 -0.59 -18.37 -17.30
CA ASP A 78 -0.70 -16.92 -17.19
C ASP A 78 0.70 -16.29 -17.09
N PRO A 79 1.31 -15.94 -18.24
CA PRO A 79 2.65 -15.35 -18.27
C PRO A 79 2.73 -13.94 -17.66
N ASP A 80 1.59 -13.25 -17.52
CA ASP A 80 1.52 -11.91 -16.94
C ASP A 80 1.50 -11.96 -15.41
N LEU A 81 1.08 -13.09 -14.83
CA LEU A 81 1.22 -13.38 -13.41
C LEU A 81 2.69 -13.69 -13.09
N SER A 82 3.30 -12.87 -12.24
CA SER A 82 4.68 -13.08 -11.77
C SER A 82 4.72 -13.04 -10.26
N PHE A 83 5.31 -14.07 -9.66
CA PHE A 83 5.40 -14.24 -8.21
C PHE A 83 6.87 -14.45 -7.80
N THR A 84 7.15 -14.19 -6.53
CA THR A 84 8.49 -14.17 -5.97
C THR A 84 8.74 -15.40 -5.13
N LEU A 85 9.94 -15.98 -5.30
CA LEU A 85 10.52 -17.04 -4.51
C LEU A 85 11.59 -16.44 -3.62
N PHE A 86 11.53 -16.69 -2.32
CA PHE A 86 12.46 -16.18 -1.33
C PHE A 86 13.29 -17.32 -0.74
N PRO A 87 14.59 -17.11 -0.46
CA PRO A 87 15.33 -18.01 0.41
C PRO A 87 14.67 -18.06 1.79
N ASP A 88 14.39 -19.27 2.28
CA ASP A 88 13.76 -19.48 3.58
C ASP A 88 14.46 -20.64 4.27
N GLU A 89 15.42 -20.33 5.14
CA GLU A 89 16.25 -21.33 5.83
C GLU A 89 15.49 -22.11 6.90
N GLU A 90 14.32 -21.61 7.33
CA GLU A 90 13.50 -22.27 8.34
C GLU A 90 12.67 -23.42 7.73
N ARG A 91 12.44 -23.40 6.41
CA ARG A 91 11.72 -24.46 5.69
C ARG A 91 12.63 -25.57 5.20
N GLU A 92 12.11 -26.80 5.19
CA GLU A 92 12.81 -27.98 4.65
C GLU A 92 13.21 -27.81 3.17
N SER A 93 12.38 -27.10 2.38
CA SER A 93 12.67 -26.77 0.98
C SER A 93 13.80 -25.76 0.82
N GLY A 94 14.12 -24.97 1.85
CA GLY A 94 15.03 -23.84 1.77
C GLY A 94 14.48 -22.64 0.98
N VAL A 95 13.20 -22.68 0.59
CA VAL A 95 12.52 -21.72 -0.30
C VAL A 95 11.06 -21.56 0.09
N SER A 96 10.57 -20.32 0.06
CA SER A 96 9.14 -19.95 0.16
C SER A 96 8.72 -19.12 -1.05
N ASP A 97 7.42 -18.94 -1.26
CA ASP A 97 6.89 -18.12 -2.36
C ASP A 97 5.64 -17.34 -1.97
N ASP A 98 5.28 -16.34 -2.78
CA ASP A 98 4.08 -15.51 -2.66
C ASP A 98 3.05 -15.77 -3.78
N TYR A 99 3.04 -16.96 -4.39
CA TYR A 99 2.20 -17.25 -5.55
C TYR A 99 0.71 -17.12 -5.24
N ALA A 100 0.23 -17.78 -4.18
CA ALA A 100 -1.21 -17.78 -3.89
C ALA A 100 -1.72 -16.36 -3.59
N THR A 101 -0.95 -15.59 -2.82
CA THR A 101 -1.30 -14.20 -2.48
C THR A 101 -1.27 -13.30 -3.72
N THR A 102 -0.29 -13.48 -4.61
CA THR A 102 -0.21 -12.78 -5.90
C THR A 102 -1.38 -13.14 -6.81
N LEU A 103 -1.72 -14.44 -6.92
CA LEU A 103 -2.83 -14.93 -7.72
C LEU A 103 -4.17 -14.35 -7.23
N TRP A 104 -4.44 -14.42 -5.92
CA TRP A 104 -5.69 -13.90 -5.36
C TRP A 104 -5.83 -12.40 -5.55
N LYS A 105 -4.77 -11.61 -5.34
CA LYS A 105 -4.79 -10.18 -5.65
C LYS A 105 -5.07 -9.90 -7.12
N THR A 106 -4.47 -10.70 -8.01
CA THR A 106 -4.70 -10.57 -9.46
C THR A 106 -6.13 -10.92 -9.85
N GLN A 107 -6.71 -11.98 -9.28
CA GLN A 107 -8.11 -12.35 -9.49
C GLN A 107 -9.06 -11.28 -8.94
N ALA A 108 -8.82 -10.82 -7.71
CA ALA A 108 -9.64 -9.83 -7.02
C ALA A 108 -9.63 -8.47 -7.73
N ILE A 109 -8.45 -7.96 -8.13
CA ILE A 109 -8.38 -6.73 -8.94
C ILE A 109 -9.02 -6.93 -10.31
N GLY A 110 -8.86 -8.10 -10.94
CA GLY A 110 -9.49 -8.42 -12.21
C GLY A 110 -11.02 -8.32 -12.13
N GLU A 111 -11.61 -8.88 -11.07
CA GLU A 111 -13.04 -8.78 -10.81
C GLU A 111 -13.48 -7.34 -10.52
N GLY A 112 -12.79 -6.64 -9.62
CA GLY A 112 -13.08 -5.24 -9.30
C GLY A 112 -13.03 -4.35 -10.54
N ARG A 113 -11.98 -4.48 -11.36
CA ARG A 113 -11.84 -3.76 -12.63
C ARG A 113 -12.95 -4.09 -13.60
N ARG A 114 -13.33 -5.36 -13.75
CA ARG A 114 -14.45 -5.77 -14.63
C ARG A 114 -15.77 -5.12 -14.22
N LEU A 115 -16.06 -5.06 -12.92
CA LEU A 115 -17.27 -4.42 -12.40
C LEU A 115 -17.25 -2.91 -12.67
N LEU A 116 -16.12 -2.25 -12.39
CA LEU A 116 -15.93 -0.82 -12.61
C LEU A 116 -15.90 -0.43 -14.09
N GLN A 117 -15.35 -1.27 -14.98
CA GLN A 117 -15.14 -0.96 -16.39
C GLN A 117 -16.43 -0.56 -17.12
N SER A 118 -17.57 -1.11 -16.69
CA SER A 118 -18.88 -0.83 -17.28
C SER A 118 -19.51 0.50 -16.84
N VAL A 119 -19.09 1.04 -15.70
CA VAL A 119 -19.68 2.24 -15.08
C VAL A 119 -18.72 3.42 -15.04
N GLN A 120 -17.45 3.17 -14.74
CA GLN A 120 -16.38 4.15 -14.60
C GLN A 120 -15.05 3.59 -15.14
N PRO A 121 -14.83 3.65 -16.48
CA PRO A 121 -13.60 3.14 -17.11
C PRO A 121 -12.32 3.76 -16.59
N GLU A 122 -12.36 5.02 -16.16
CA GLU A 122 -11.22 5.70 -15.53
C GLU A 122 -10.85 5.01 -14.22
N TYR A 123 -11.84 4.79 -13.34
CA TYR A 123 -11.62 4.20 -12.02
C TYR A 123 -11.12 2.76 -12.14
N ALA A 124 -11.59 2.01 -13.13
CA ALA A 124 -11.09 0.65 -13.39
C ALA A 124 -9.59 0.65 -13.73
N ARG A 125 -9.11 1.61 -14.51
CA ARG A 125 -7.66 1.70 -14.85
C ARG A 125 -6.82 2.04 -13.64
N ASP A 126 -7.31 2.95 -12.81
CA ASP A 126 -6.59 3.52 -11.67
C ASP A 126 -6.87 2.80 -10.33
N ALA A 127 -7.56 1.65 -10.40
CA ALA A 127 -7.80 0.78 -9.27
C ALA A 127 -6.56 -0.08 -8.94
N ALA A 128 -6.27 -0.17 -7.65
CA ALA A 128 -5.31 -1.06 -7.03
C ALA A 128 -5.98 -1.79 -5.86
N ILE A 129 -5.56 -3.03 -5.61
CA ILE A 129 -6.08 -3.83 -4.50
C ILE A 129 -4.92 -4.40 -3.70
N ASP A 130 -5.10 -4.48 -2.39
CA ASP A 130 -4.25 -5.29 -1.52
C ASP A 130 -5.12 -6.01 -0.49
N PHE A 131 -4.54 -6.95 0.24
CA PHE A 131 -5.24 -7.53 1.38
C PHE A 131 -5.42 -6.49 2.47
N SER A 132 -6.56 -6.52 3.16
CA SER A 132 -6.69 -5.78 4.39
C SER A 132 -5.71 -6.34 5.43
N CYS A 133 -5.11 -5.45 6.23
CA CYS A 133 -4.04 -5.81 7.16
C CYS A 133 -4.39 -6.98 8.06
N CYS A 134 -3.36 -7.76 8.43
CA CYS A 134 -3.37 -8.79 9.49
C CYS A 134 -4.15 -10.09 9.25
N ASP A 135 -4.94 -10.22 8.18
CA ASP A 135 -5.71 -11.45 7.93
C ASP A 135 -5.01 -12.48 7.05
N VAL A 136 -4.04 -12.07 6.22
CA VAL A 136 -3.31 -12.97 5.32
C VAL A 136 -2.37 -13.91 6.07
N SER A 137 -1.84 -13.50 7.23
CA SER A 137 -0.91 -14.31 8.01
C SER A 137 -1.54 -15.57 8.61
N ASN A 138 -2.87 -15.63 8.65
CA ASN A 138 -3.61 -16.79 9.15
C ASN A 138 -3.78 -17.88 8.09
N TYR A 139 -3.55 -17.56 6.81
CA TYR A 139 -3.50 -18.57 5.77
C TYR A 139 -2.12 -19.23 5.81
N ASP A 140 -2.10 -20.54 5.96
CA ASP A 140 -0.88 -21.32 5.75
C ASP A 140 -0.59 -21.41 4.25
N VAL A 141 -0.12 -20.29 3.68
CA VAL A 141 0.26 -20.18 2.26
C VAL A 141 1.35 -21.21 1.91
N ALA A 142 2.15 -21.64 2.90
CA ALA A 142 3.17 -22.68 2.75
C ALA A 142 2.60 -24.08 2.44
N SER A 143 1.33 -24.32 2.80
CA SER A 143 0.69 -25.63 2.68
C SER A 143 -0.04 -25.86 1.36
N ILE A 144 -0.22 -24.81 0.54
CA ILE A 144 -0.97 -24.92 -0.71
C ILE A 144 -0.11 -25.61 -1.76
N ARG A 145 -0.30 -26.93 -1.91
CA ARG A 145 0.28 -27.73 -2.99
C ARG A 145 -0.75 -27.96 -4.08
N GLY A 146 -0.32 -27.92 -5.33
CA GLY A 146 -1.15 -28.14 -6.50
C GLY A 146 -1.98 -26.91 -6.88
N LYS A 147 -3.28 -27.11 -7.11
CA LYS A 147 -4.17 -26.04 -7.60
C LYS A 147 -4.56 -25.08 -6.47
N VAL A 148 -4.12 -23.83 -6.58
CA VAL A 148 -4.55 -22.75 -5.67
C VAL A 148 -6.04 -22.47 -5.88
N PRO A 149 -6.85 -22.41 -4.80
CA PRO A 149 -8.28 -22.13 -4.91
C PRO A 149 -8.56 -20.70 -5.38
N HIS A 150 -9.78 -20.46 -5.85
CA HIS A 150 -10.24 -19.13 -6.23
C HIS A 150 -10.35 -18.22 -4.99
N PHE A 151 -9.97 -16.94 -5.10
CA PHE A 151 -9.97 -16.00 -3.97
C PHE A 151 -11.34 -15.87 -3.28
N GLY A 152 -12.45 -15.91 -4.03
CA GLY A 152 -13.79 -15.85 -3.44
C GLY A 152 -14.16 -17.01 -2.50
N THR A 153 -13.34 -18.07 -2.46
CA THR A 153 -13.53 -19.19 -1.51
C THR A 153 -12.72 -19.04 -0.22
N THR A 154 -11.83 -18.05 -0.15
CA THR A 154 -10.92 -17.87 0.99
C THR A 154 -11.50 -16.98 2.08
N GLY A 155 -12.54 -16.21 1.79
CA GLY A 155 -13.10 -15.21 2.73
C GLY A 155 -12.07 -14.17 3.17
N LEU A 156 -11.10 -13.88 2.30
CA LEU A 156 -10.04 -12.92 2.63
C LEU A 156 -10.53 -11.51 2.31
N PRO A 157 -10.45 -10.58 3.28
CA PRO A 157 -10.82 -9.20 3.04
C PRO A 157 -9.77 -8.45 2.22
N PHE A 158 -10.24 -7.58 1.33
CA PHE A 158 -9.40 -6.72 0.50
C PHE A 158 -9.67 -5.24 0.74
N ASP A 159 -8.61 -4.44 0.61
CA ASP A 159 -8.69 -2.99 0.49
C ASP A 159 -8.58 -2.61 -0.99
N LEU A 160 -9.62 -1.99 -1.53
CA LEU A 160 -9.63 -1.47 -2.90
C LEU A 160 -9.41 0.04 -2.88
N VAL A 161 -8.39 0.51 -3.59
CA VAL A 161 -8.05 1.94 -3.71
C VAL A 161 -8.16 2.36 -5.17
N ILE A 162 -8.92 3.42 -5.43
CA ILE A 162 -9.02 4.07 -6.73
C ILE A 162 -8.27 5.40 -6.65
N GLN A 163 -7.10 5.47 -7.30
CA GLN A 163 -6.20 6.61 -7.17
C GLN A 163 -6.16 7.46 -8.45
N LEU A 164 -6.84 8.61 -8.42
CA LEU A 164 -6.97 9.51 -9.55
C LEU A 164 -5.93 10.62 -9.47
N SER A 165 -5.18 10.79 -10.57
CA SER A 165 -4.16 11.83 -10.71
C SER A 165 -4.75 13.15 -11.21
N ARG A 166 -5.91 13.53 -10.65
CA ARG A 166 -6.62 14.78 -10.95
C ARG A 166 -7.39 15.25 -9.71
N PRO A 167 -7.72 16.54 -9.61
CA PRO A 167 -8.65 17.02 -8.58
C PRO A 167 -10.03 16.37 -8.75
N ILE A 168 -10.79 16.36 -7.66
CA ILE A 168 -12.19 15.99 -7.66
C ILE A 168 -13.02 17.03 -8.42
N GLY A 169 -14.04 16.60 -9.15
CA GLY A 169 -15.00 17.47 -9.85
C GLY A 169 -16.44 17.18 -9.45
N GLU A 170 -17.36 18.04 -9.88
CA GLU A 170 -18.80 18.00 -9.52
C GLU A 170 -19.49 16.67 -9.81
N GLY A 171 -19.04 15.92 -10.83
CA GLY A 171 -19.61 14.62 -11.20
C GLY A 171 -19.08 13.42 -10.41
N ASP A 172 -18.02 13.59 -9.62
CA ASP A 172 -17.30 12.46 -9.02
C ASP A 172 -18.09 11.79 -7.88
N LEU A 173 -18.90 12.52 -7.10
CA LEU A 173 -19.77 11.89 -6.10
C LEU A 173 -20.74 10.88 -6.73
N ASN A 174 -21.35 11.24 -7.86
CA ASN A 174 -22.20 10.31 -8.59
C ASN A 174 -21.39 9.15 -9.19
N ALA A 175 -20.20 9.41 -9.73
CA ALA A 175 -19.32 8.37 -10.26
C ALA A 175 -18.87 7.37 -9.18
N MET A 176 -18.53 7.86 -7.99
CA MET A 176 -18.23 7.05 -6.81
C MET A 176 -19.45 6.21 -6.42
N TYR A 177 -20.64 6.79 -6.37
CA TYR A 177 -21.87 6.05 -6.06
C TYR A 177 -22.17 4.91 -7.04
N GLN A 178 -22.02 5.17 -8.34
CA GLN A 178 -22.19 4.13 -9.37
C GLN A 178 -21.14 3.02 -9.22
N SER A 179 -19.90 3.38 -8.87
CA SER A 179 -18.82 2.43 -8.61
C SER A 179 -19.10 1.56 -7.40
N VAL A 180 -19.52 2.15 -6.29
CA VAL A 180 -19.95 1.42 -5.08
C VAL A 180 -21.10 0.45 -5.43
N THR A 181 -22.09 0.92 -6.19
CA THR A 181 -23.24 0.09 -6.62
C THR A 181 -22.82 -1.07 -7.53
N ALA A 182 -21.82 -0.88 -8.38
CA ALA A 182 -21.27 -1.95 -9.22
C ALA A 182 -20.48 -2.97 -8.40
N LEU A 183 -19.64 -2.51 -7.47
CA LEU A 183 -18.80 -3.38 -6.64
C LEU A 183 -19.61 -4.28 -5.70
N ARG A 184 -20.74 -3.79 -5.14
CA ARG A 184 -21.65 -4.60 -4.31
C ARG A 184 -22.27 -5.80 -5.00
N LYS A 185 -22.21 -5.87 -6.34
CA LYS A 185 -22.75 -6.99 -7.11
C LYS A 185 -21.80 -8.19 -7.15
N SER A 186 -20.60 -8.07 -6.60
CA SER A 186 -19.69 -9.20 -6.50
C SER A 186 -20.14 -10.13 -5.37
N ASP A 187 -20.24 -11.42 -5.68
CA ASP A 187 -20.45 -12.47 -4.69
C ASP A 187 -19.12 -13.02 -4.13
N SER A 188 -17.98 -12.58 -4.68
CA SER A 188 -16.64 -13.12 -4.37
C SER A 188 -15.67 -12.09 -3.79
N LEU A 189 -15.88 -10.81 -4.09
CA LEU A 189 -15.02 -9.72 -3.64
C LEU A 189 -15.49 -9.17 -2.30
N GLU A 190 -14.89 -9.67 -1.23
CA GLU A 190 -15.06 -9.13 0.12
C GLU A 190 -14.14 -7.93 0.31
N LEU A 191 -14.72 -6.74 0.30
CA LEU A 191 -13.99 -5.51 0.62
C LEU A 191 -14.10 -5.23 2.11
N GLU A 192 -12.98 -4.96 2.77
CA GLU A 192 -12.96 -4.36 4.11
C GLU A 192 -13.01 -2.84 4.00
N ARG A 193 -12.39 -2.28 2.95
CA ARG A 193 -12.37 -0.85 2.69
C ARG A 193 -12.34 -0.54 1.21
N LEU A 194 -13.07 0.51 0.84
CA LEU A 194 -13.02 1.13 -0.47
C LEU A 194 -12.58 2.59 -0.31
N THR A 195 -11.46 2.95 -0.93
CA THR A 195 -10.90 4.30 -0.88
C THR A 195 -10.91 4.94 -2.25
N PHE A 196 -11.50 6.14 -2.35
CA PHE A 196 -11.32 7.03 -3.50
C PHE A 196 -10.33 8.12 -3.12
N LEU A 197 -9.25 8.23 -3.90
CA LEU A 197 -8.17 9.18 -3.67
C LEU A 197 -8.00 10.08 -4.88
N TYR A 198 -8.22 11.38 -4.70
CA TYR A 198 -7.99 12.41 -5.71
C TYR A 198 -6.80 13.26 -5.30
N ARG A 199 -5.76 13.27 -6.15
CA ARG A 199 -4.56 14.08 -5.90
C ARG A 199 -4.81 15.50 -6.39
N MET A 200 -4.69 16.48 -5.48
CA MET A 200 -4.72 17.89 -5.87
C MET A 200 -3.33 18.32 -6.33
N SER A 201 -3.27 19.12 -7.40
CA SER A 201 -2.00 19.60 -7.95
C SER A 201 -1.31 20.63 -7.05
N GLU A 202 -2.06 21.28 -6.16
CA GLU A 202 -1.54 22.31 -5.27
C GLU A 202 -1.26 21.75 -3.87
N TYR A 203 -0.02 21.93 -3.42
CA TYR A 203 0.46 21.69 -2.04
C TYR A 203 0.50 20.25 -1.53
N GLY A 204 0.28 19.25 -2.38
CA GLY A 204 0.27 17.84 -1.95
C GLY A 204 -0.98 17.46 -1.14
N ALA A 205 -1.99 18.33 -1.12
CA ALA A 205 -3.29 18.01 -0.56
C ALA A 205 -3.96 16.91 -1.39
N SER A 206 -4.81 16.12 -0.76
CA SER A 206 -5.55 15.06 -1.43
C SER A 206 -6.92 14.93 -0.79
N VAL A 207 -7.90 14.64 -1.65
CA VAL A 207 -9.28 14.39 -1.24
C VAL A 207 -9.46 12.88 -1.14
N TYR A 208 -9.96 12.44 0.01
CA TYR A 208 -10.13 11.03 0.34
C TYR A 208 -11.58 10.77 0.72
N PHE A 209 -12.14 9.69 0.17
CA PHE A 209 -13.36 9.09 0.68
C PHE A 209 -13.03 7.66 1.10
N GLU A 210 -13.24 7.34 2.37
CA GLU A 210 -12.93 6.02 2.94
C GLU A 210 -14.21 5.34 3.42
N ILE A 211 -14.66 4.34 2.65
CA ILE A 211 -15.91 3.63 2.89
C ILE A 211 -15.56 2.25 3.48
N PRO A 212 -15.94 1.97 4.74
CA PRO A 212 -15.85 0.61 5.27
C PRO A 212 -16.72 -0.34 4.45
N GLY A 213 -16.23 -1.53 4.18
CA GLY A 213 -16.88 -2.54 3.35
C GLY A 213 -18.26 -2.94 3.86
N GLY A 214 -18.38 -3.18 5.18
CA GLY A 214 -19.65 -3.48 5.84
C GLY A 214 -20.69 -2.36 5.74
N GLU A 215 -20.23 -1.13 5.48
CA GLU A 215 -21.07 0.05 5.34
C GLU A 215 -21.47 0.34 3.88
N MET A 216 -20.88 -0.37 2.90
CA MET A 216 -21.19 -0.14 1.50
C MET A 216 -22.69 -0.28 1.24
N ASN A 217 -23.35 -1.31 1.77
CA ASN A 217 -24.78 -1.54 1.58
C ASN A 217 -25.70 -0.42 2.10
N ALA A 218 -25.22 0.40 3.05
CA ALA A 218 -25.97 1.50 3.64
C ALA A 218 -25.96 2.78 2.78
N ILE A 219 -25.15 2.86 1.73
CA ILE A 219 -25.12 4.00 0.80
C ILE A 219 -26.25 3.83 -0.23
N ALA A 220 -27.26 4.68 -0.15
CA ALA A 220 -28.44 4.69 -1.02
C ALA A 220 -28.37 5.78 -2.11
N SER A 221 -27.69 6.90 -1.86
CA SER A 221 -27.46 7.97 -2.83
C SER A 221 -25.99 8.43 -2.89
N ALA A 222 -25.69 9.37 -3.79
CA ALA A 222 -24.38 10.01 -3.85
C ALA A 222 -24.12 10.93 -2.64
N GLU A 223 -25.15 11.52 -2.04
CA GLU A 223 -25.01 12.40 -0.86
C GLU A 223 -24.57 11.59 0.36
N ASP A 224 -24.99 10.32 0.46
CA ASP A 224 -24.55 9.43 1.53
C ASP A 224 -23.03 9.22 1.55
N LEU A 225 -22.33 9.49 0.45
CA LEU A 225 -20.87 9.37 0.38
C LEU A 225 -20.13 10.45 1.17
N GLU A 226 -20.75 11.62 1.35
CA GLU A 226 -20.12 12.74 2.07
C GLU A 226 -19.80 12.39 3.53
N LYS A 227 -20.56 11.45 4.13
CA LYS A 227 -20.27 10.97 5.49
C LYS A 227 -18.95 10.20 5.59
N TYR A 228 -18.42 9.71 4.47
CA TYR A 228 -17.14 9.03 4.38
C TYR A 228 -16.00 9.93 3.88
N ASN A 229 -16.25 11.23 3.74
CA ASN A 229 -15.18 12.19 3.43
C ASN A 229 -14.13 12.18 4.56
N ALA A 230 -12.95 11.67 4.24
CA ALA A 230 -11.79 11.56 5.11
C ALA A 230 -10.70 12.59 4.76
N SER A 231 -11.05 13.57 3.93
CA SER A 231 -10.13 14.57 3.42
C SER A 231 -9.60 15.46 4.52
N ARG A 232 -8.33 15.84 4.37
CA ARG A 232 -7.70 16.90 5.14
C ARG A 232 -7.11 17.92 4.19
N LEU A 233 -7.34 19.19 4.48
CA LEU A 233 -6.78 20.30 3.71
C LEU A 233 -5.98 21.21 4.65
N PRO A 234 -5.08 22.05 4.11
CA PRO A 234 -4.39 23.02 4.92
C PRO A 234 -5.36 23.92 5.70
N ALA A 235 -5.09 24.10 6.99
CA ALA A 235 -5.91 24.90 7.90
C ALA A 235 -6.15 26.33 7.37
N GLN A 236 -5.11 26.95 6.81
CA GLN A 236 -5.19 28.29 6.23
C GLN A 236 -6.19 28.34 5.06
N ASP A 237 -6.06 27.43 4.10
CA ASP A 237 -6.91 27.36 2.91
C ASP A 237 -8.38 27.15 3.29
N ILE A 238 -8.66 26.29 4.28
CA ILE A 238 -10.03 26.10 4.77
C ILE A 238 -10.54 27.37 5.46
N ALA A 239 -9.74 27.99 6.34
CA ALA A 239 -10.14 29.21 7.05
C ALA A 239 -10.53 30.32 6.07
N GLU A 240 -9.77 30.50 4.99
CA GLU A 240 -10.08 31.44 3.92
C GLU A 240 -11.39 31.10 3.21
N ARG A 241 -11.60 29.83 2.82
CA ARG A 241 -12.84 29.37 2.15
C ARG A 241 -14.09 29.61 2.99
N ILE A 242 -14.01 29.38 4.30
CA ILE A 242 -15.15 29.61 5.19
C ILE A 242 -15.21 31.04 5.72
N GLY A 243 -14.22 31.91 5.44
CA GLY A 243 -14.15 33.26 6.00
C GLY A 243 -14.02 33.28 7.53
N ALA A 244 -13.23 32.36 8.08
CA ALA A 244 -12.80 32.33 9.47
C ALA A 244 -11.40 32.96 9.60
N SER A 245 -11.09 33.53 10.77
CA SER A 245 -9.70 33.85 11.12
C SER A 245 -9.01 32.61 11.68
N LEU A 246 -7.73 32.46 11.36
CA LEU A 246 -6.88 31.38 11.88
C LEU A 246 -5.74 31.97 12.72
N GLN A 247 -5.52 31.42 13.91
CA GLN A 247 -4.36 31.71 14.76
C GLN A 247 -3.65 30.41 15.11
N TRP A 248 -2.32 30.44 15.12
CA TRP A 248 -1.49 29.29 15.48
C TRP A 248 -0.73 29.59 16.78
N ASP A 249 -0.86 28.68 17.76
CA ASP A 249 -0.03 28.65 18.97
C ASP A 249 1.03 27.56 18.84
N GLU A 250 2.27 27.96 18.57
CA GLU A 250 3.42 27.05 18.45
C GLU A 250 3.70 26.26 19.73
N ARG A 251 3.45 26.86 20.91
CA ARG A 251 3.79 26.23 22.20
C ARG A 251 2.85 25.06 22.50
N GLN A 252 1.58 25.21 22.15
CA GLN A 252 0.57 24.18 22.36
C GLN A 252 0.34 23.31 21.12
N SER A 253 0.92 23.71 19.98
CA SER A 253 0.68 23.09 18.67
C SER A 253 -0.80 23.06 18.33
N GLU A 254 -1.45 24.21 18.54
CA GLU A 254 -2.90 24.40 18.42
C GLU A 254 -3.23 25.46 17.36
N ALA A 255 -4.17 25.12 16.48
CA ALA A 255 -4.79 26.05 15.55
C ALA A 255 -6.17 26.46 16.06
N THR A 256 -6.39 27.76 16.20
CA THR A 256 -7.68 28.34 16.59
C THR A 256 -8.34 29.00 15.39
N PHE A 257 -9.46 28.42 14.96
CA PHE A 257 -10.37 29.02 13.97
C PHE A 257 -11.42 29.85 14.70
N SER A 258 -11.75 31.03 14.19
CA SER A 258 -12.80 31.88 14.76
C SER A 258 -13.66 32.53 13.70
N ARG A 259 -14.99 32.42 13.84
CA ARG A 259 -15.96 33.03 12.92
C ARG A 259 -17.30 33.25 13.61
N LYS A 260 -17.84 34.48 13.54
CA LYS A 260 -19.20 34.83 14.03
C LYS A 260 -19.49 34.30 15.45
N GLY A 261 -18.51 34.40 16.36
CA GLY A 261 -18.65 33.93 17.75
C GLY A 261 -18.47 32.43 17.97
N THR A 262 -18.19 31.66 16.92
CA THR A 262 -17.78 30.25 17.01
C THR A 262 -16.26 30.16 17.01
N THR A 263 -15.71 29.39 17.96
CA THR A 263 -14.28 29.13 18.10
C THR A 263 -14.03 27.63 18.08
N LEU A 264 -13.16 27.17 17.18
CA LEU A 264 -12.71 25.78 17.11
C LEU A 264 -11.20 25.75 17.31
N VAL A 265 -10.74 24.99 18.30
CA VAL A 265 -9.32 24.72 18.54
C VAL A 265 -9.00 23.30 18.09
N VAL A 266 -7.97 23.14 17.27
CA VAL A 266 -7.53 21.86 16.69
C VAL A 266 -6.05 21.64 17.01
N ARG A 267 -5.69 20.47 17.54
CA ARG A 267 -4.30 20.09 17.83
C ARG A 267 -3.67 19.35 16.66
N SER A 268 -2.38 19.55 16.44
CA SER A 268 -1.62 18.92 15.34
C SER A 268 -1.41 17.42 15.45
N TRP A 269 -1.75 16.77 16.58
CA TRP A 269 -1.55 15.33 16.78
C TRP A 269 -2.64 14.76 17.68
N GLY A 270 -3.88 14.79 17.23
CA GLY A 270 -4.98 14.26 18.01
C GLY A 270 -6.31 14.22 17.28
N ASN A 271 -7.19 13.40 17.82
CA ASN A 271 -8.57 13.18 17.39
C ASN A 271 -9.57 14.02 18.20
N GLU A 272 -9.06 15.00 18.96
CA GLU A 272 -9.83 15.89 19.82
C GLU A 272 -9.68 17.32 19.34
N ALA A 273 -10.82 18.00 19.26
CA ALA A 273 -10.92 19.42 19.01
C ALA A 273 -11.79 20.06 20.11
N ILE A 274 -11.68 21.38 20.28
CA ILE A 274 -12.47 22.10 21.28
C ILE A 274 -13.35 23.12 20.55
N LEU A 275 -14.65 22.90 20.54
CA LEU A 275 -15.64 23.80 19.95
C LEU A 275 -16.31 24.61 21.07
N ASN A 276 -16.10 25.93 21.08
CA ASN A 276 -16.66 26.84 22.10
C ASN A 276 -16.42 26.37 23.55
N GLY A 277 -15.24 25.81 23.81
CA GLY A 277 -14.84 25.28 25.12
C GLY A 277 -15.32 23.85 25.42
N GLN A 278 -16.09 23.22 24.52
CA GLN A 278 -16.53 21.83 24.67
C GLN A 278 -15.67 20.89 23.81
N SER A 279 -15.29 19.74 24.38
CA SER A 279 -14.54 18.73 23.62
C SER A 279 -15.43 18.12 22.53
N LEU A 280 -14.88 18.03 21.33
CA LEU A 280 -15.46 17.45 20.13
C LEU A 280 -14.51 16.38 19.62
N HIS A 281 -15.00 15.14 19.52
CA HIS A 281 -14.23 14.04 18.97
C HIS A 281 -14.41 13.95 17.46
N ASP A 282 -13.29 13.69 16.75
CA ASP A 282 -13.27 13.38 15.33
C ASP A 282 -12.52 12.05 15.11
N PRO A 283 -13.07 11.11 14.31
CA PRO A 283 -12.39 9.85 14.03
C PRO A 283 -11.03 10.06 13.32
N ILE A 284 -10.85 11.23 12.70
CA ILE A 284 -9.70 11.57 11.88
C ILE A 284 -8.96 12.72 12.57
N GLY A 285 -7.72 12.50 12.98
CA GLY A 285 -6.89 13.54 13.58
C GLY A 285 -6.30 14.51 12.56
N ALA A 286 -6.05 15.75 12.98
CA ALA A 286 -5.22 16.69 12.24
C ALA A 286 -3.73 16.31 12.35
N TYR A 287 -2.92 16.70 11.37
CA TYR A 287 -1.47 16.45 11.35
C TYR A 287 -0.68 17.57 10.68
N ILE A 288 0.61 17.70 10.99
CA ILE A 288 1.52 18.59 10.25
C ILE A 288 2.17 17.79 9.11
N GLY A 289 1.92 18.20 7.86
CA GLY A 289 2.43 17.52 6.67
C GLY A 289 3.80 18.01 6.20
N ASP A 290 4.25 17.49 5.06
CA ASP A 290 5.62 17.64 4.50
C ASP A 290 6.07 19.09 4.20
N TYR A 291 5.16 20.06 4.28
CA TYR A 291 5.43 21.49 4.10
C TYR A 291 5.23 22.32 5.37
N MET A 292 5.25 21.69 6.55
CA MET A 292 4.97 22.34 7.84
C MET A 292 3.59 23.02 7.91
N LYS A 293 2.67 22.62 7.01
CA LYS A 293 1.28 23.05 7.03
C LYS A 293 0.48 22.10 7.92
N LEU A 294 -0.36 22.65 8.79
CA LEU A 294 -1.36 21.87 9.51
C LEU A 294 -2.48 21.46 8.56
N TYR A 295 -2.69 20.16 8.40
CA TYR A 295 -3.79 19.56 7.67
C TYR A 295 -4.90 19.20 8.66
N VAL A 296 -6.07 19.78 8.49
CA VAL A 296 -7.22 19.56 9.37
C VAL A 296 -8.33 18.78 8.65
N PRO A 297 -9.07 17.90 9.34
CA PRO A 297 -10.18 17.17 8.74
C PRO A 297 -11.26 18.13 8.25
N VAL A 298 -11.68 17.99 6.99
CA VAL A 298 -12.70 18.87 6.40
C VAL A 298 -14.02 18.76 7.16
N ARG A 299 -14.48 17.53 7.43
CA ARG A 299 -15.75 17.29 8.15
C ARG A 299 -15.76 17.86 9.56
N LEU A 300 -14.63 17.93 10.24
CA LEU A 300 -14.54 18.58 11.55
C LEU A 300 -14.92 20.07 11.44
N ILE A 301 -14.37 20.74 10.43
CA ILE A 301 -14.64 22.15 10.18
C ILE A 301 -16.09 22.37 9.76
N GLU A 302 -16.62 21.55 8.87
CA GLU A 302 -18.01 21.65 8.41
C GLU A 302 -18.99 21.50 9.57
N ARG A 303 -18.78 20.51 10.44
CA ARG A 303 -19.58 20.31 11.66
C ARG A 303 -19.46 21.49 12.63
N ALA A 304 -18.26 22.03 12.81
CA ALA A 304 -18.02 23.12 13.74
C ALA A 304 -18.68 24.44 13.29
N PHE A 305 -18.66 24.75 11.99
CA PHE A 305 -19.12 26.03 11.47
C PHE A 305 -20.45 25.97 10.70
N GLY A 306 -21.02 24.77 10.50
CA GLY A 306 -22.28 24.56 9.79
C GLY A 306 -22.23 25.02 8.33
N GLN A 307 -21.05 24.93 7.70
CA GLN A 307 -20.83 25.32 6.31
C GLN A 307 -19.99 24.25 5.62
N GLU A 308 -20.48 23.79 4.46
CA GLU A 308 -19.75 22.90 3.57
C GLU A 308 -18.49 23.57 3.01
N VAL A 309 -17.43 22.79 2.91
CA VAL A 309 -16.17 23.20 2.30
C VAL A 309 -16.13 22.58 0.91
N ALA A 310 -16.27 23.43 -0.11
CA ALA A 310 -16.14 22.98 -1.50
C ALA A 310 -14.76 22.33 -1.71
N LEU A 311 -14.77 21.09 -2.21
CA LEU A 311 -13.58 20.30 -2.51
C LEU A 311 -13.10 20.44 -3.97
N TRP A 312 -13.92 21.09 -4.81
CA TRP A 312 -13.70 21.39 -6.22
C TRP A 312 -13.71 22.90 -6.47
#